data_AF-A0A7X2L4I4-F1
#
_entry.id   AF-A0A7X2L4I4-F1
#
_cell.length_a   1.000
_cell.length_b   1.000
_cell.length_c   1.000
_cell.angle_alpha   90.00
_cell.angle_beta   90.00
_cell.angle_gamma   90.00
#
_symmetry.space_group_name_H-M   'P 1'
#
loop_
_entity.id
_entity.type
_entity.pdbx_description
1 polymer ?
#
loop_
_entity_poly.entity_id
_entity_poly.type
_entity_poly.pdbx_seq_one_letter_code
_entity_poly.pdbx_strand_id
1 'polypeptide(L)'
;MEFTFELPKKDEKLFKDGGNYYEFAHFGWGSTETEFYGYMKGYKESADLLVNSSVASRDISMLDTSVFPILFLYRQYLELAMKSIYLRISEDNWGDKEDTIKKSSHNLMSIWNKVKPILEPLGSEDKEMIVTVEQYIKEFHQFDKSSFTFRYPITKELDRVLTSEKRINLINLRDRIEELYNFFSGCSDMLDADLEHKHNFEDFY
;
A
#
# COMPACT_ATOMS: atom_id res chain seq x y z
N MET A 1 8.15 41.60 1.85
CA MET A 1 8.77 40.26 1.77
C MET A 1 8.90 39.98 0.29
N GLU A 2 10.11 40.09 -0.26
CA GLU A 2 10.35 39.74 -1.67
C GLU A 2 10.25 38.21 -1.79
N PHE A 3 9.29 37.73 -2.57
CA PHE A 3 9.22 36.33 -2.92
C PHE A 3 10.29 36.05 -3.98
N THR A 4 11.37 35.37 -3.60
CA THR A 4 12.32 34.81 -4.56
C THR A 4 11.69 33.57 -5.20
N PHE A 5 11.41 33.66 -6.50
CA PHE A 5 10.92 32.54 -7.30
C PHE A 5 12.11 31.81 -7.92
N GLU A 6 12.35 30.56 -7.52
CA GLU A 6 13.29 29.66 -8.18
C GLU A 6 12.66 29.14 -9.49
N LEU A 7 13.33 29.36 -10.62
CA LEU A 7 12.93 28.81 -11.92
C LEU A 7 13.85 27.66 -12.33
N PRO A 8 13.40 26.74 -13.21
CA PRO A 8 14.27 25.73 -13.80
C PRO A 8 15.51 26.37 -14.43
N LYS A 9 16.68 25.86 -14.05
CA LYS A 9 17.98 26.39 -14.48
C LYS A 9 18.47 25.60 -15.69
N LYS A 10 19.02 26.31 -16.66
CA LYS A 10 19.67 25.70 -17.81
C LYS A 10 20.84 24.82 -17.32
N ASP A 11 20.98 23.63 -17.91
CA ASP A 11 22.06 22.67 -17.67
C ASP A 11 22.10 22.03 -16.26
N GLU A 12 21.13 22.32 -15.38
CA GLU A 12 20.96 21.61 -14.11
C GLU A 12 20.28 20.25 -14.28
N LYS A 13 20.61 19.30 -13.40
CA LYS A 13 20.04 17.94 -13.40
C LYS A 13 19.11 17.72 -12.22
N LEU A 14 17.95 17.08 -12.46
CA LEU A 14 16.99 16.69 -11.43
C LEU A 14 17.48 15.49 -10.62
N PHE A 15 17.92 14.43 -11.28
CA PHE A 15 18.47 13.24 -10.64
C PHE A 15 19.99 13.40 -10.51
N LYS A 16 20.45 13.55 -9.27
CA LYS A 16 21.86 13.58 -8.87
C LYS A 16 22.08 12.51 -7.81
N ASP A 17 23.20 11.81 -7.89
CA ASP A 17 23.57 10.67 -7.05
C ASP A 17 24.81 10.96 -6.16
N GLY A 18 25.23 12.22 -6.10
CA GLY A 18 26.30 12.71 -5.23
C GLY A 18 25.80 13.76 -4.24
N GLY A 19 26.57 13.99 -3.17
CA GLY A 19 26.21 14.90 -2.07
C GLY A 19 26.76 14.39 -0.75
N ASN A 20 26.32 14.96 0.36
CA ASN A 20 26.61 14.43 1.68
C ASN A 20 25.80 13.16 1.96
N TYR A 21 26.31 12.31 2.84
CA TYR A 21 25.69 11.02 3.18
C TYR A 21 24.21 11.11 3.60
N TYR A 22 23.81 12.20 4.26
CA TYR A 22 22.43 12.42 4.72
C TYR A 22 21.53 13.13 3.70
N GLU A 23 21.98 13.30 2.45
CA GLU A 23 21.25 14.00 1.39
C GLU A 23 20.75 13.08 0.27
N PHE A 24 21.25 11.84 0.18
CA PHE A 24 20.80 10.88 -0.82
C PHE A 24 20.06 9.69 -0.19
N ALA A 25 19.09 9.16 -0.94
CA ALA A 25 18.39 7.93 -0.62
C ALA A 25 18.74 6.85 -1.63
N HIS A 26 18.81 5.60 -1.18
CA HIS A 26 19.02 4.45 -2.06
C HIS A 26 17.68 3.83 -2.44
N PHE A 27 17.46 3.62 -3.74
CA PHE A 27 16.30 2.89 -4.27
C PHE A 27 16.76 1.86 -5.31
N GLY A 28 15.98 0.79 -5.52
CA GLY A 28 16.32 -0.29 -6.44
C GLY A 28 17.45 -1.22 -5.94
N TRP A 29 17.63 -1.33 -4.64
CA TRP A 29 18.65 -2.18 -4.01
C TRP A 29 17.99 -3.33 -3.25
N GLY A 30 18.73 -4.43 -3.08
CA GLY A 30 18.27 -5.62 -2.37
C GLY A 30 17.55 -6.63 -3.27
N SER A 31 16.85 -7.58 -2.65
CA SER A 31 15.97 -8.51 -3.33
C SER A 31 14.59 -7.89 -3.58
N THR A 32 13.79 -8.49 -4.46
CA THR A 32 12.39 -8.10 -4.68
C THR A 32 11.62 -8.02 -3.37
N GLU A 33 11.87 -8.93 -2.43
CA GLU A 33 11.23 -8.90 -1.12
C GLU A 33 11.58 -7.65 -0.31
N THR A 34 12.87 -7.30 -0.23
CA THR A 34 13.31 -6.08 0.48
C THR A 34 12.77 -4.81 -0.20
N GLU A 35 12.62 -4.83 -1.53
CA GLU A 35 11.98 -3.74 -2.26
C GLU A 35 10.49 -3.63 -1.88
N PHE A 36 9.74 -4.74 -1.89
CA PHE A 36 8.34 -4.77 -1.44
C PHE A 36 8.19 -4.18 -0.04
N TYR A 37 9.05 -4.58 0.90
CA TYR A 37 9.08 -4.02 2.24
C TYR A 37 9.28 -2.49 2.23
N GLY A 38 10.29 -2.01 1.48
CA GLY A 38 10.56 -0.58 1.33
C GLY A 38 9.37 0.21 0.79
N TYR A 39 8.71 -0.28 -0.27
CA TYR A 39 7.52 0.36 -0.82
C TYR A 39 6.34 0.35 0.17
N MET A 40 6.02 -0.80 0.77
CA MET A 40 4.91 -0.92 1.72
C MET A 40 5.09 0.03 2.91
N LYS A 41 6.27 -0.02 3.54
CA LYS A 41 6.62 0.83 4.67
C LYS A 41 6.58 2.31 4.27
N GLY A 42 7.26 2.66 3.18
CA GLY A 42 7.32 4.03 2.68
C GLY A 42 5.94 4.62 2.42
N TYR A 43 5.03 3.88 1.77
CA TYR A 43 3.67 4.36 1.51
C TYR A 43 2.85 4.52 2.79
N LYS A 44 2.83 3.51 3.66
CA LYS A 44 2.03 3.54 4.89
C LYS A 44 2.52 4.63 5.85
N GLU A 45 3.82 4.67 6.15
CA GLU A 45 4.39 5.64 7.10
C GLU A 45 4.30 7.07 6.58
N SER A 46 4.47 7.29 5.27
CA SER A 46 4.28 8.62 4.68
C SER A 46 2.84 9.09 4.81
N ALA A 47 1.87 8.19 4.61
CA ALA A 47 0.46 8.51 4.81
C ALA A 47 0.15 8.86 6.28
N ASP A 48 0.68 8.09 7.23
CA ASP A 48 0.52 8.37 8.67
C ASP A 48 1.09 9.73 9.05
N LEU A 49 2.30 10.04 8.57
CA LEU A 49 2.93 11.34 8.81
C LEU A 49 2.11 12.48 8.22
N LEU A 50 1.53 12.28 7.04
CA LEU A 50 0.68 13.27 6.39
C LEU A 50 -0.66 13.45 7.12
N VAL A 51 -1.28 12.37 7.62
CA VAL A 51 -2.46 12.44 8.49
C VAL A 51 -2.15 13.26 9.74
N ASN A 52 -1.07 12.91 10.45
CA ASN A 52 -0.68 13.52 11.71
C ASN A 52 -0.39 15.02 11.54
N SER A 53 0.40 15.37 10.53
CA SER A 53 0.73 16.78 10.24
C SER A 53 -0.49 17.58 9.79
N SER A 54 -1.37 17.00 8.96
CA SER A 54 -2.58 17.68 8.49
C SER A 54 -3.55 17.97 9.62
N VAL A 55 -3.79 17.00 10.51
CA VAL A 55 -4.67 17.20 11.67
C VAL A 55 -4.06 18.18 12.67
N ALA A 56 -2.75 18.08 12.94
CA ALA A 56 -2.06 18.99 13.85
C ALA A 56 -2.04 20.44 13.36
N SER A 57 -2.05 20.67 12.04
CA SER A 57 -2.04 22.00 11.44
C SER A 57 -3.27 22.85 11.82
N ARG A 58 -4.41 22.21 12.11
CA ARG A 58 -5.72 22.85 12.26
C ARG A 58 -6.12 23.71 11.06
N ASP A 59 -5.61 23.39 9.87
CA ASP A 59 -5.91 24.06 8.60
C ASP A 59 -6.80 23.15 7.73
N ILE A 60 -8.02 23.62 7.46
CA ILE A 60 -8.98 22.90 6.59
C ILE A 60 -8.44 22.78 5.17
N SER A 61 -7.73 23.79 4.65
CA SER A 61 -7.13 23.72 3.32
C SER A 61 -6.08 22.62 3.23
N MET A 62 -5.32 22.40 4.32
CA MET A 62 -4.36 21.30 4.39
C MET A 62 -5.06 19.95 4.42
N LEU A 63 -6.14 19.80 5.19
CA LEU A 63 -6.94 18.57 5.23
C LEU A 63 -7.55 18.23 3.87
N ASP A 64 -8.18 19.22 3.21
CA ASP A 64 -8.90 19.04 1.95
C ASP A 64 -7.97 18.76 0.77
N THR A 65 -6.69 19.14 0.87
CA THR A 65 -5.68 18.87 -0.17
C THR A 65 -4.87 17.61 0.12
N SER A 66 -4.56 17.31 1.38
CA SER A 66 -3.75 16.14 1.75
C SER A 66 -4.54 14.83 1.74
N VAL A 67 -5.86 14.88 1.81
CA VAL A 67 -6.71 13.67 1.76
C VAL A 67 -6.47 12.81 0.52
N PHE A 68 -6.21 13.42 -0.64
CA PHE A 68 -5.96 12.70 -1.90
C PHE A 68 -4.67 11.88 -1.86
N PRO A 69 -3.48 12.46 -1.56
CA PRO A 69 -2.28 11.67 -1.39
C PRO A 69 -2.38 10.68 -0.22
N ILE A 70 -2.99 11.01 0.91
CA ILE A 70 -3.18 10.05 2.03
C ILE A 70 -3.89 8.79 1.55
N LEU A 71 -5.04 8.95 0.87
CA LEU A 71 -5.82 7.83 0.37
C LEU A 71 -5.06 7.05 -0.70
N PHE A 72 -4.37 7.74 -1.61
CA PHE A 72 -3.54 7.07 -2.61
C PHE A 72 -2.44 6.21 -1.98
N LEU A 73 -1.71 6.76 -0.99
CA LEU A 73 -0.61 6.08 -0.32
C LEU A 73 -1.10 4.84 0.47
N TYR A 74 -2.16 4.98 1.28
CA TYR A 74 -2.75 3.83 1.97
C TYR A 74 -3.27 2.77 0.99
N ARG A 75 -3.86 3.19 -0.13
CA ARG A 75 -4.25 2.25 -1.18
C ARG A 75 -3.04 1.48 -1.70
N GLN A 76 -1.92 2.14 -2.00
CA GLN A 76 -0.73 1.47 -2.53
C GLN A 76 -0.17 0.46 -1.53
N TYR A 77 -0.10 0.84 -0.26
CA TYR A 77 0.25 -0.06 0.83
C TYR A 77 -0.61 -1.33 0.80
N LEU A 78 -1.95 -1.20 0.75
CA LEU A 78 -2.86 -2.36 0.71
C LEU A 78 -2.67 -3.24 -0.54
N GLU A 79 -2.36 -2.67 -1.72
CA GLU A 79 -2.04 -3.48 -2.91
C GLU A 79 -0.84 -4.35 -2.65
N LEU A 80 0.23 -3.72 -2.17
CA LEU A 80 1.54 -4.31 -2.10
C LEU A 80 1.61 -5.34 -0.98
N ALA A 81 0.92 -5.09 0.15
CA ALA A 81 0.77 -6.08 1.21
C ALA A 81 0.16 -7.38 0.67
N MET A 82 -0.99 -7.28 -0.01
CA MET A 82 -1.67 -8.46 -0.55
C MET A 82 -0.87 -9.13 -1.69
N LYS A 83 -0.27 -8.34 -2.60
CA LYS A 83 0.56 -8.89 -3.68
C LYS A 83 1.83 -9.57 -3.14
N SER A 84 2.44 -9.00 -2.11
CA SER A 84 3.61 -9.57 -1.43
C SER A 84 3.28 -10.93 -0.85
N ILE A 85 2.20 -11.03 -0.06
CA ILE A 85 1.74 -12.30 0.54
C ILE A 85 1.47 -13.33 -0.55
N TYR A 86 0.71 -12.98 -1.58
CA TYR A 86 0.41 -13.91 -2.67
C TYR A 86 1.68 -14.40 -3.39
N LEU A 87 2.59 -13.50 -3.75
CA LEU A 87 3.80 -13.84 -4.48
C LEU A 87 4.76 -14.71 -3.66
N ARG A 88 4.89 -14.42 -2.36
CA ARG A 88 5.78 -15.16 -1.45
C ARG A 88 5.23 -16.52 -1.09
N ILE A 89 3.94 -16.59 -0.75
CA ILE A 89 3.40 -17.74 -0.01
C ILE A 89 2.58 -18.68 -0.88
N SER A 90 1.97 -18.19 -1.97
CA SER A 90 1.17 -19.07 -2.84
C SER A 90 2.04 -20.20 -3.42
N GLU A 91 1.48 -21.41 -3.44
CA GLU A 91 2.07 -22.60 -4.09
C GLU A 91 1.95 -22.57 -5.62
N ASP A 92 1.26 -21.56 -6.17
CA ASP A 92 1.17 -21.32 -7.61
C ASP A 92 2.58 -21.22 -8.24
N ASN A 93 2.75 -21.81 -9.42
CA ASN A 93 3.98 -21.64 -10.18
C ASN A 93 4.13 -20.18 -10.68
N TRP A 94 5.34 -19.82 -11.13
CA TRP A 94 5.65 -18.46 -11.57
C TRP A 94 4.74 -17.94 -12.70
N GLY A 95 4.34 -18.80 -13.63
CA GLY A 95 3.44 -18.43 -14.72
C GLY A 95 2.05 -18.04 -14.21
N ASP A 96 1.49 -18.85 -13.30
CA ASP A 96 0.18 -18.59 -12.69
C ASP A 96 0.20 -17.36 -11.78
N LYS A 97 1.32 -17.14 -11.06
CA LYS A 97 1.56 -15.92 -10.28
C LYS A 97 1.56 -14.68 -11.17
N GLU A 98 2.31 -14.70 -12.27
CA GLU A 98 2.37 -13.61 -13.23
C GLU A 98 0.99 -13.31 -13.81
N ASP A 99 0.27 -14.35 -14.25
CA ASP A 99 -1.08 -14.23 -14.78
C ASP A 99 -2.05 -13.62 -13.76
N THR A 100 -1.99 -14.04 -12.51
CA THR A 100 -2.82 -13.51 -11.43
C THR A 100 -2.50 -12.04 -11.16
N ILE A 101 -1.24 -11.63 -11.13
CA ILE A 101 -0.83 -10.23 -10.94
C ILE A 101 -1.30 -9.36 -12.10
N LYS A 102 -1.16 -9.82 -13.35
CA LYS A 102 -1.65 -9.11 -14.53
C LYS A 102 -3.17 -8.96 -14.53
N LYS A 103 -3.91 -10.05 -14.26
CA LYS A 103 -5.39 -10.07 -14.26
C LYS A 103 -5.97 -9.25 -13.11
N SER A 104 -5.36 -9.31 -11.92
CA SER A 104 -5.78 -8.50 -10.78
C SER A 104 -5.50 -7.02 -11.02
N SER A 105 -4.42 -6.67 -11.72
CA SER A 105 -4.03 -5.28 -12.02
C SER A 105 -4.04 -4.44 -10.72
N HIS A 106 -4.95 -3.48 -10.60
CA HIS A 106 -5.14 -2.64 -9.41
C HIS A 106 -6.45 -2.95 -8.65
N ASN A 107 -7.08 -4.09 -8.91
CA ASN A 107 -8.31 -4.49 -8.24
C ASN A 107 -8.00 -5.18 -6.90
N LEU A 108 -8.21 -4.45 -5.80
CA LEU A 108 -8.01 -4.93 -4.43
C LEU A 108 -8.75 -6.26 -4.14
N MET A 109 -10.00 -6.38 -4.56
CA MET A 109 -10.78 -7.59 -4.29
C MET A 109 -10.30 -8.81 -5.09
N SER A 110 -9.76 -8.59 -6.28
CA SER A 110 -9.24 -9.67 -7.12
C SER A 110 -8.00 -10.30 -6.49
N ILE A 111 -7.08 -9.48 -5.95
CA ILE A 111 -5.93 -10.00 -5.22
C ILE A 111 -6.32 -10.55 -3.84
N TRP A 112 -7.25 -9.90 -3.12
CA TRP A 112 -7.74 -10.41 -1.84
C TRP A 112 -8.33 -11.82 -1.96
N ASN A 113 -9.12 -12.09 -3.01
CA ASN A 113 -9.71 -13.43 -3.24
C ASN A 113 -8.65 -14.53 -3.46
N LYS A 114 -7.41 -14.15 -3.79
CA LYS A 114 -6.26 -15.06 -3.90
C LYS A 114 -5.49 -15.20 -2.60
N VAL A 115 -5.42 -14.12 -1.82
CA VAL A 115 -4.75 -14.08 -0.52
C VAL A 115 -5.58 -14.75 0.57
N LYS A 116 -6.90 -14.55 0.58
CA LYS A 116 -7.79 -15.05 1.63
C LYS A 116 -7.64 -16.57 1.88
N PRO A 117 -7.64 -17.45 0.86
CA PRO A 117 -7.43 -18.89 1.08
C PRO A 117 -6.05 -19.24 1.67
N ILE A 118 -5.03 -18.39 1.46
CA ILE A 118 -3.68 -18.55 2.05
C ILE A 118 -3.72 -18.25 3.55
N LEU A 119 -4.54 -17.27 3.96
CA LEU A 119 -4.62 -16.80 5.34
C LEU A 119 -5.61 -17.61 6.20
N GLU A 120 -6.64 -18.20 5.59
CA GLU A 120 -7.67 -18.98 6.30
C GLU A 120 -7.13 -20.10 7.21
N PRO A 121 -6.10 -20.89 6.81
CA PRO A 121 -5.52 -21.93 7.67
C PRO A 121 -4.84 -21.38 8.93
N LEU A 122 -4.26 -20.19 8.85
CA LEU A 122 -3.56 -19.55 9.99
C LEU A 122 -4.53 -19.09 11.07
N GLY A 123 -5.78 -18.83 10.69
CA GLY A 123 -6.81 -18.24 11.53
C GLY A 123 -7.90 -19.23 11.96
N SER A 124 -7.58 -20.51 12.16
CA SER A 124 -8.60 -21.53 12.52
C SER A 124 -9.43 -21.18 13.78
N GLU A 125 -8.96 -20.25 14.62
CA GLU A 125 -9.69 -19.70 15.79
C GLU A 125 -10.37 -18.34 15.55
N ASP A 126 -10.07 -17.61 14.47
CA ASP A 126 -10.55 -16.22 14.27
C ASP A 126 -11.05 -15.94 12.83
N LYS A 127 -12.08 -16.69 12.42
CA LYS A 127 -12.79 -16.44 11.14
C LYS A 127 -13.43 -15.06 11.07
N GLU A 128 -13.76 -14.46 12.22
CA GLU A 128 -14.37 -13.13 12.30
C GLU A 128 -13.38 -12.03 11.91
N MET A 129 -12.10 -12.17 12.26
CA MET A 129 -11.05 -11.26 11.83
C MET A 129 -10.90 -11.21 10.31
N ILE A 130 -10.84 -12.37 9.63
CA ILE A 130 -10.74 -12.42 8.15
C ILE A 130 -11.93 -11.71 7.49
N VAL A 131 -13.14 -11.91 8.03
CA VAL A 131 -14.35 -11.23 7.54
C VAL A 131 -14.24 -9.71 7.73
N THR A 132 -13.71 -9.26 8.86
CA THR A 132 -13.51 -7.83 9.17
C THR A 132 -12.48 -7.19 8.24
N VAL A 133 -11.34 -7.85 8.04
CA VAL A 133 -10.29 -7.43 7.10
C VAL A 133 -10.87 -7.31 5.68
N GLU A 134 -11.62 -8.33 5.25
CA GLU A 134 -12.29 -8.32 3.94
C GLU A 134 -13.27 -7.14 3.81
N GLN A 135 -14.00 -6.79 4.86
CA GLN A 135 -14.93 -5.65 4.85
C GLN A 135 -14.19 -4.32 4.68
N TYR A 136 -13.06 -4.10 5.37
CA TYR A 136 -12.27 -2.89 5.19
C TYR A 136 -11.68 -2.79 3.78
N ILE A 137 -11.17 -3.90 3.23
CA ILE A 137 -10.64 -3.92 1.86
C ILE A 137 -11.76 -3.63 0.85
N LYS A 138 -12.96 -4.21 1.05
CA LYS A 138 -14.15 -3.93 0.23
C LYS A 138 -14.55 -2.47 0.26
N GLU A 139 -14.59 -1.86 1.45
CA GLU A 139 -14.91 -0.43 1.59
C GLU A 139 -13.92 0.42 0.80
N PHE A 140 -12.61 0.21 0.99
CA PHE A 140 -11.59 0.94 0.24
C PHE A 140 -11.74 0.73 -1.27
N HIS A 141 -11.97 -0.52 -1.69
CA HIS A 141 -12.15 -0.88 -3.10
C HIS A 141 -13.36 -0.19 -3.75
N GLN A 142 -14.44 0.02 -3.00
CA GLN A 142 -15.62 0.72 -3.51
C GLN A 142 -15.33 2.20 -3.81
N PHE A 143 -14.46 2.84 -3.03
CA PHE A 143 -14.01 4.20 -3.31
C PHE A 143 -13.01 4.27 -4.46
N ASP A 144 -12.13 3.28 -4.59
CA ASP A 144 -11.08 3.28 -5.62
C ASP A 144 -10.78 1.89 -6.20
N LYS A 145 -11.59 1.49 -7.19
CA LYS A 145 -11.51 0.18 -7.83
C LYS A 145 -10.23 -0.04 -8.64
N SER A 146 -9.65 1.01 -9.21
CA SER A 146 -8.60 0.92 -10.23
C SER A 146 -7.37 1.77 -9.90
N SER A 147 -7.19 2.13 -8.62
CA SER A 147 -6.13 3.04 -8.18
C SER A 147 -6.21 4.42 -8.84
N PHE A 148 -7.37 4.88 -9.31
CA PHE A 148 -7.49 6.09 -10.14
C PHE A 148 -8.14 7.26 -9.39
N THR A 149 -9.11 6.96 -8.51
CA THR A 149 -10.01 7.97 -7.92
C THR A 149 -9.28 9.10 -7.21
N PHE A 150 -8.19 8.79 -6.52
CA PHE A 150 -7.45 9.74 -5.70
C PHE A 150 -6.25 10.39 -6.39
N ARG A 151 -6.02 10.06 -7.68
CA ARG A 151 -4.93 10.64 -8.48
C ARG A 151 -5.40 11.71 -9.45
N TYR A 152 -6.61 11.57 -9.96
CA TYR A 152 -7.12 12.43 -11.02
C TYR A 152 -8.56 12.88 -10.71
N PRO A 153 -8.87 14.18 -10.84
CA PRO A 153 -10.23 14.68 -10.65
C PRO A 153 -11.16 14.35 -11.82
N ILE A 154 -10.60 13.95 -12.96
CA ILE A 154 -11.31 13.64 -14.20
C ILE A 154 -10.87 12.30 -14.82
N THR A 155 -11.77 11.63 -15.53
CA THR A 155 -11.51 10.42 -16.30
C THR A 155 -10.75 10.76 -17.59
N LYS A 156 -10.40 9.73 -18.38
CA LYS A 156 -9.79 9.90 -19.71
C LYS A 156 -10.76 10.54 -20.71
N GLU A 157 -12.05 10.43 -20.44
CA GLU A 157 -13.16 11.00 -21.19
C GLU A 157 -13.51 12.42 -20.72
N LEU A 158 -12.74 12.99 -19.78
CA LEU A 158 -12.91 14.31 -19.16
C LEU A 158 -14.13 14.45 -18.24
N ASP A 159 -14.75 13.34 -17.84
CA ASP A 159 -15.83 13.34 -16.86
C ASP A 159 -15.28 13.47 -15.44
N ARG A 160 -16.01 14.16 -14.55
CA ARG A 160 -15.62 14.25 -13.13
C ARG A 160 -15.68 12.88 -12.47
N VAL A 161 -14.61 12.50 -11.77
CA VAL A 161 -14.56 11.23 -11.03
C VAL A 161 -15.46 11.28 -9.79
N LEU A 162 -15.32 12.32 -8.96
CA LEU A 162 -16.16 12.54 -7.78
C LEU A 162 -17.22 13.61 -8.11
N THR A 163 -18.48 13.16 -8.17
CA THR A 163 -19.65 13.97 -8.57
C THR A 163 -20.39 14.59 -7.40
N SER A 164 -20.10 14.20 -6.16
CA SER A 164 -20.67 14.76 -4.93
C SER A 164 -19.59 14.98 -3.88
N GLU A 165 -19.85 15.88 -2.92
CA GLU A 165 -19.01 16.01 -1.72
C GLU A 165 -18.97 14.67 -0.96
N LYS A 166 -17.79 14.34 -0.44
CA LYS A 166 -17.54 13.20 0.46
C LYS A 166 -16.68 13.69 1.61
N ARG A 167 -16.84 13.08 2.78
CA ARG A 167 -16.03 13.37 3.97
C ARG A 167 -15.47 12.07 4.50
N ILE A 168 -14.24 12.14 4.99
CA ILE A 168 -13.56 11.02 5.64
C ILE A 168 -12.90 11.51 6.91
N ASN A 169 -12.99 10.72 7.98
CA ASN A 169 -12.27 10.99 9.21
C ASN A 169 -10.85 10.40 9.07
N LEU A 170 -9.84 11.27 8.91
CA LEU A 170 -8.45 10.84 8.69
C LEU A 170 -7.86 10.07 9.87
N ILE A 171 -8.27 10.36 11.10
CA ILE A 171 -7.81 9.61 12.29
C ILE A 171 -8.38 8.21 12.27
N ASN A 172 -9.70 8.07 12.03
CA ASN A 172 -10.31 6.75 11.91
C ASN A 172 -9.70 5.96 10.76
N LEU A 173 -9.49 6.59 9.60
CA LEU A 173 -8.85 5.93 8.45
C LEU A 173 -7.47 5.39 8.83
N ARG A 174 -6.60 6.21 9.43
CA ARG A 174 -5.27 5.80 9.88
C ARG A 174 -5.35 4.62 10.85
N ASP A 175 -6.22 4.69 11.84
CA ASP A 175 -6.34 3.64 12.87
C ASP A 175 -6.83 2.32 12.28
N ARG A 176 -7.76 2.35 11.30
CA ARG A 176 -8.21 1.15 10.58
C ARG A 176 -7.13 0.58 9.64
N ILE A 177 -6.31 1.44 9.03
CA ILE A 177 -5.15 0.98 8.24
C ILE A 177 -4.07 0.38 9.15
N GLU A 178 -3.87 0.92 10.35
CA GLU A 178 -2.95 0.35 11.34
C GLU A 178 -3.39 -1.06 11.77
N GLU A 179 -4.69 -1.29 11.95
CA GLU A 179 -5.22 -2.64 12.21
C GLU A 179 -4.91 -3.61 11.05
N LEU A 180 -5.13 -3.19 9.80
CA LEU A 180 -4.77 -3.99 8.62
C LEU A 180 -3.26 -4.25 8.55
N TYR A 181 -2.44 -3.26 8.92
CA TYR A 181 -0.99 -3.39 8.96
C TYR A 181 -0.52 -4.45 9.96
N ASN A 182 -1.05 -4.40 11.18
CA ASN A 182 -0.73 -5.38 12.20
C ASN A 182 -1.22 -6.78 11.80
N PHE A 183 -2.40 -6.88 11.19
CA PHE A 183 -2.93 -8.14 10.67
C PHE A 183 -2.03 -8.74 9.59
N PHE A 184 -1.70 -8.00 8.53
CA PHE A 184 -0.87 -8.53 7.44
C PHE A 184 0.56 -8.85 7.87
N SER A 185 1.14 -8.05 8.78
CA SER A 185 2.47 -8.32 9.31
C SER A 185 2.48 -9.60 10.14
N GLY A 186 1.53 -9.76 11.07
CA GLY A 186 1.41 -10.97 11.88
C GLY A 186 1.20 -12.23 11.04
N CYS A 187 0.34 -12.17 10.01
CA CYS A 187 0.19 -13.29 9.09
C CYS A 187 1.47 -13.63 8.32
N SER A 188 2.23 -12.61 7.88
CA SER A 188 3.48 -12.83 7.14
C SER A 188 4.53 -13.48 8.03
N ASP A 189 4.68 -13.02 9.27
CA ASP A 189 5.63 -13.59 10.24
C ASP A 189 5.31 -15.06 10.57
N MET A 190 4.01 -15.39 10.75
CA MET A 190 3.57 -16.77 10.96
C MET A 190 3.86 -17.68 9.76
N LEU A 191 3.65 -17.17 8.55
CA LEU A 191 3.89 -17.93 7.31
C LEU A 191 5.38 -18.18 7.08
N ASP A 192 6.23 -17.21 7.41
CA ASP A 192 7.67 -17.38 7.32
C ASP A 192 8.16 -18.48 8.27
N ALA A 193 7.66 -18.49 9.51
CA ALA A 193 7.96 -19.54 10.48
C ALA A 193 7.52 -20.94 10.00
N ASP A 194 6.32 -21.04 9.40
CA ASP A 194 5.81 -22.30 8.84
C ASP A 194 6.64 -22.80 7.66
N LEU A 195 7.10 -21.90 6.78
CA LEU A 195 7.96 -22.24 5.63
C LEU A 195 9.35 -22.71 6.09
N GLU A 196 9.97 -22.01 7.05
CA GLU A 196 11.23 -22.43 7.65
C GLU A 196 11.10 -23.82 8.29
N HIS A 197 10.01 -24.08 9.01
CA HIS A 197 9.75 -25.41 9.57
C HIS A 197 9.63 -26.48 8.49
N LYS A 198 8.88 -26.25 7.40
CA LYS A 198 8.76 -27.23 6.30
C LYS A 198 10.09 -27.54 5.63
N HIS A 199 10.89 -26.51 5.31
CA HIS A 199 12.21 -26.69 4.71
C HIS A 199 13.14 -27.51 5.59
N ASN A 200 13.19 -27.20 6.88
CA ASN A 200 14.03 -27.95 7.82
C ASN A 200 13.66 -29.43 7.86
N PHE A 201 12.38 -29.80 7.72
CA PHE A 201 11.94 -31.20 7.73
C PHE A 201 12.22 -31.95 6.42
N GLU A 202 12.21 -31.26 5.28
CA GLU A 202 12.58 -31.86 3.98
C GLU A 202 14.08 -32.17 3.91
N ASP A 203 14.94 -31.39 4.57
CA ASP A 203 16.39 -31.64 4.61
C ASP A 203 16.81 -32.84 5.49
N PHE A 204 15.88 -33.44 6.25
CA PHE A 204 16.12 -34.62 7.10
C PHE A 204 15.71 -35.96 6.45
N TYR A 205 15.25 -35.97 5.19
CA TYR A 205 14.87 -37.18 4.44
C TYR A 205 15.58 -37.27 3.08
#